data_AF-A0A2V5PLY6-F1
#
_entry.id   AF-A0A2V5PLY6-F1
#
_cell.length_a   1.000
_cell.length_b   1.000
_cell.length_c   1.000
_cell.angle_alpha   90.00
_cell.angle_beta   90.00
_cell.angle_gamma   90.00
#
_symmetry.space_group_name_H-M   'P 1'
#
loop_
_entity.id
_entity.type
_entity.pdbx_description
1 polymer ?
#
loop_
_entity_poly.entity_id
_entity_poly.type
_entity_poly.pdbx_seq_one_letter_code
_entity_poly.pdbx_strand_id
1 'polypeptide(L)'
;MSQASAVRSPQRFNLLDVLEKPTEWLIRLCGWSSIIGIVAIFLFIFKEAAPMLPKLDWIYFFTSPRWIPNPGAGNEPSFGALALLVGTLSTTFLCLIIAVPVGLGAAVYISEFAKGKVKETLKVVIELLAAIPSIVWGFIGLMVIGPLIKSIFTAAPGSWWGHVMLTLHLASADTGAAQGTNLLTGGVILALMSVPVIVSLSEDA
;
A
#
# COMPACT_ATOMS: atom_id res chain seq x y z
N MET A 1 -55.31 5.84 48.95
CA MET A 1 -54.60 6.92 48.21
C MET A 1 -53.20 7.01 48.79
N SER A 2 -52.21 6.37 48.17
CA SER A 2 -50.80 6.45 48.59
C SER A 2 -50.00 6.84 47.35
N GLN A 3 -49.60 8.11 47.28
CA GLN A 3 -48.79 8.64 46.18
C GLN A 3 -47.34 8.17 46.39
N ALA A 4 -46.79 7.48 45.39
CA ALA A 4 -45.39 7.13 45.33
C ALA A 4 -44.54 8.39 45.13
N SER A 5 -43.61 8.60 46.05
CA SER A 5 -42.62 9.67 46.02
C SER A 5 -41.65 9.47 44.86
N ALA A 6 -41.56 10.46 43.98
CA ALA A 6 -40.56 10.51 42.92
C ALA A 6 -39.17 10.71 43.53
N VAL A 7 -38.33 9.68 43.44
CA VAL A 7 -36.90 9.74 43.79
C VAL A 7 -36.20 10.61 42.74
N ARG A 8 -35.95 11.89 43.06
CA ARG A 8 -35.03 12.73 42.28
C ARG A 8 -33.61 12.25 42.52
N SER A 9 -32.97 11.70 41.50
CA SER A 9 -31.54 11.40 41.52
C SER A 9 -30.74 12.70 41.73
N PRO A 10 -29.71 12.71 42.59
CA PRO A 10 -28.95 13.91 42.91
C PRO A 10 -28.16 14.39 41.68
N GLN A 11 -28.22 15.69 41.40
CA GLN A 11 -27.42 16.38 40.38
C GLN A 11 -25.93 16.18 40.69
N ARG A 12 -25.28 15.24 39.99
CA ARG A 12 -23.82 15.11 39.99
C ARG A 12 -23.26 16.27 39.17
N PHE A 13 -22.67 17.24 39.85
CA PHE A 13 -22.00 18.41 39.28
C PHE A 13 -21.08 18.07 38.07
N ASN A 14 -21.51 18.48 36.87
CA ASN A 14 -20.86 19.27 35.80
C ASN A 14 -19.34 19.15 35.50
N LEU A 15 -18.60 18.12 35.92
CA LEU A 15 -17.20 17.94 35.51
C LEU A 15 -17.08 17.45 34.06
N LEU A 16 -18.00 16.61 33.60
CA LEU A 16 -18.02 16.08 32.24
C LEU A 16 -18.40 17.17 31.22
N ASP A 17 -19.39 18.00 31.54
CA ASP A 17 -19.83 19.13 30.68
C ASP A 17 -18.73 20.21 30.53
N VAL A 18 -17.88 20.38 31.55
CA VAL A 18 -16.74 21.31 31.51
C VAL A 18 -15.59 20.75 30.67
N LEU A 19 -15.41 19.42 30.63
CA LEU A 19 -14.38 18.74 29.84
C LEU A 19 -14.81 18.45 28.39
N GLU A 20 -16.11 18.48 28.10
CA GLU A 20 -16.67 18.27 26.76
C GLU A 20 -16.17 19.34 25.78
N LYS A 21 -16.33 20.63 26.14
CA LYS A 21 -15.94 21.77 25.28
C LYS A 21 -14.45 21.80 24.89
N PRO A 22 -13.47 21.63 25.80
CA PRO A 22 -12.06 21.62 25.42
C PRO A 22 -11.71 20.38 24.59
N THR A 23 -12.31 19.22 24.87
CA THR A 23 -12.06 17.99 24.10
C THR A 23 -12.61 18.12 22.68
N GLU A 24 -13.81 18.66 22.51
CA GLU A 24 -14.42 18.96 21.22
C GLU A 24 -13.55 19.93 20.40
N TRP A 25 -13.06 21.00 21.04
CA TRP A 25 -12.14 21.95 20.39
C TRP A 25 -10.82 21.31 19.98
N LEU A 26 -10.27 20.43 20.81
CA LEU A 26 -9.02 19.71 20.51
C LEU A 26 -9.20 18.75 19.32
N ILE A 27 -10.30 18.01 19.28
CA ILE A 27 -10.65 17.15 18.14
C ILE A 27 -10.82 17.98 16.86
N ARG A 28 -11.55 19.11 16.93
CA ARG A 28 -11.72 20.01 15.79
C ARG A 28 -10.39 20.57 15.30
N LEU A 29 -9.51 21.02 16.21
CA LEU A 29 -8.19 21.51 15.86
C LEU A 29 -7.32 20.44 15.21
N CYS A 30 -7.38 19.21 15.71
CA CYS A 30 -6.69 18.07 15.11
C CYS A 30 -7.19 17.78 13.69
N GLY A 31 -8.50 17.83 13.48
CA GLY A 31 -9.10 17.68 12.15
C GLY A 31 -8.70 18.79 11.18
N TRP A 32 -8.82 20.05 11.60
CA TRP A 32 -8.43 21.21 10.79
C TRP A 32 -6.93 21.23 10.49
N SER A 33 -6.08 20.88 11.45
CA SER A 33 -4.62 20.84 11.25
C SER A 33 -4.22 19.76 10.26
N SER A 34 -4.88 18.60 10.26
CA SER A 34 -4.66 17.54 9.27
C SER A 34 -4.98 18.03 7.85
N ILE A 35 -6.15 18.67 7.66
CA ILE A 35 -6.55 19.23 6.36
C ILE A 35 -5.56 20.29 5.90
N ILE A 36 -5.20 21.23 6.78
CA ILE A 36 -4.23 22.29 6.49
C ILE A 36 -2.87 21.70 6.14
N GLY A 37 -2.42 20.67 6.87
CA GLY A 37 -1.16 19.99 6.62
C GLY A 37 -1.11 19.33 5.25
N ILE A 38 -2.18 18.63 4.86
CA ILE A 38 -2.28 18.01 3.52
C ILE A 38 -2.22 19.10 2.44
N VAL A 39 -3.02 20.16 2.56
CA VAL A 39 -3.01 21.27 1.60
C VAL A 39 -1.63 21.94 1.52
N ALA A 40 -0.97 22.15 2.66
CA ALA A 40 0.37 22.73 2.71
C ALA A 40 1.41 21.85 1.99
N ILE A 41 1.36 20.53 2.17
CA ILE A 41 2.24 19.58 1.46
C ILE A 41 2.01 19.66 -0.05
N PHE A 42 0.75 19.69 -0.52
CA PHE A 42 0.45 19.82 -1.94
C PHE A 42 0.98 21.13 -2.52
N LEU A 43 0.76 22.27 -1.84
CA LEU A 43 1.26 23.57 -2.28
C LEU A 43 2.79 23.62 -2.29
N PHE A 44 3.44 23.01 -1.29
CA PHE A 44 4.89 22.91 -1.22
C PHE A 44 5.46 22.11 -2.40
N ILE A 45 4.94 20.89 -2.64
CA ILE A 45 5.38 20.06 -3.77
C ILE A 45 5.16 20.77 -5.09
N PHE A 46 3.99 21.41 -5.29
CA PHE A 46 3.71 22.13 -6.53
C PHE A 46 4.65 23.31 -6.73
N LYS A 47 4.94 24.08 -5.67
CA LYS A 47 5.88 25.20 -5.71
C LYS A 47 7.30 24.75 -6.07
N GLU A 48 7.79 23.65 -5.48
CA GLU A 48 9.13 23.11 -5.77
C GLU A 48 9.21 22.48 -7.17
N ALA A 49 8.12 21.89 -7.66
CA ALA A 49 8.06 21.29 -9.00
C ALA A 49 7.82 22.33 -10.12
N ALA A 50 7.17 23.46 -9.83
CA ALA A 50 6.78 24.46 -10.84
C ALA A 50 7.93 24.98 -11.73
N PRO A 51 9.15 25.24 -11.23
CA PRO A 51 10.27 25.70 -12.07
C PRO A 51 10.72 24.68 -13.14
N MET A 52 10.36 23.41 -12.97
CA MET A 52 10.69 22.33 -13.90
C MET A 52 9.70 22.25 -15.08
N LEU A 53 8.41 22.57 -14.85
CA LEU A 53 7.34 22.40 -15.84
C LEU A 53 7.61 23.06 -17.20
N PRO A 54 8.16 24.31 -17.28
CA PRO A 54 8.44 24.96 -18.56
C PRO A 54 9.63 24.34 -19.32
N LYS A 55 10.53 23.64 -18.60
CA LYS A 55 11.73 23.01 -19.18
C LYS A 55 11.46 21.57 -19.63
N LEU A 56 10.26 21.06 -19.37
CA LEU A 56 9.91 19.68 -19.60
C LEU A 56 9.40 19.51 -21.04
N ASP A 57 10.04 18.60 -21.78
CA ASP A 57 9.45 18.06 -22.99
C ASP A 57 8.39 17.02 -22.59
N TRP A 58 7.11 17.38 -22.75
CA TRP A 58 5.98 16.54 -22.40
C TRP A 58 5.94 15.22 -23.17
N ILE A 59 6.35 15.22 -24.44
CA ILE A 59 6.37 14.00 -25.25
C ILE A 59 7.46 13.08 -24.73
N TYR A 60 8.66 13.63 -24.48
CA TYR A 60 9.75 12.87 -23.89
C TYR A 60 9.39 12.35 -22.50
N PHE A 61 8.74 13.15 -21.66
CA PHE A 61 8.34 12.76 -20.31
C PHE A 61 7.44 11.51 -20.30
N PHE A 62 6.44 11.45 -21.19
CA PHE A 62 5.52 10.30 -21.22
C PHE A 62 6.03 9.11 -22.03
N THR A 63 6.94 9.30 -22.99
CA THR A 63 7.43 8.21 -23.86
C THR A 63 8.79 7.66 -23.47
N SER A 64 9.60 8.42 -22.74
CA SER A 64 10.93 7.99 -22.33
C SER A 64 10.88 7.10 -21.08
N PRO A 65 11.53 5.93 -21.09
CA PRO A 65 11.72 5.12 -19.89
C PRO A 65 12.88 5.60 -19.01
N ARG A 66 13.64 6.63 -19.43
CA ARG A 66 14.89 7.05 -18.80
C ARG A 66 14.64 8.04 -17.65
N TRP A 67 14.85 7.60 -16.41
CA TRP A 67 14.72 8.44 -15.21
C TRP A 67 16.08 8.63 -14.52
N ILE A 68 16.70 9.80 -14.70
CA ILE A 68 17.99 10.18 -14.12
C ILE A 68 17.92 11.63 -13.61
N PRO A 69 17.42 11.84 -12.38
CA PRO A 69 17.27 13.19 -11.81
C PRO A 69 18.61 13.80 -11.36
N ASN A 70 19.59 12.98 -10.96
CA ASN A 70 20.94 13.42 -10.57
C ASN A 70 22.00 12.65 -11.36
N PRO A 71 22.29 13.07 -12.60
CA PRO A 71 23.33 12.45 -13.40
C PRO A 71 24.72 12.69 -12.79
N GLY A 72 25.57 11.66 -12.77
CA GLY A 72 27.01 11.84 -12.52
C GLY A 72 27.68 12.73 -13.58
N ALA A 73 28.92 13.17 -13.32
CA ALA A 73 29.67 14.07 -14.21
C ALA A 73 29.71 13.54 -15.66
N GLY A 74 28.94 14.17 -16.57
CA GLY A 74 28.90 13.83 -18.00
C GLY A 74 27.54 13.47 -18.58
N ASN A 75 26.47 13.39 -17.77
CA ASN A 75 25.10 13.16 -18.28
C ASN A 75 24.18 14.36 -18.01
N GLU A 76 23.22 14.62 -18.89
CA GLU A 76 22.15 15.59 -18.64
C GLU A 76 21.03 14.96 -17.78
N PRO A 77 20.35 15.75 -16.91
CA PRO A 77 19.21 15.26 -16.15
C PRO A 77 18.08 14.84 -17.09
N SER A 78 17.56 13.63 -16.89
CA SER A 78 16.50 13.05 -17.72
C SER A 78 15.30 12.68 -16.86
N PHE A 79 14.11 13.06 -17.29
CA PHE A 79 12.86 12.83 -16.54
C PHE A 79 11.84 12.10 -17.40
N GLY A 80 12.05 10.80 -17.63
CA GLY A 80 11.09 9.93 -18.31
C GLY A 80 10.22 9.16 -17.32
N ALA A 81 8.91 9.32 -17.40
CA ALA A 81 7.93 8.70 -16.51
C ALA A 81 7.43 7.33 -16.99
N LEU A 82 7.69 6.93 -18.24
CA LEU A 82 7.11 5.72 -18.83
C LEU A 82 7.41 4.47 -18.01
N ALA A 83 8.68 4.28 -17.60
CA ALA A 83 9.10 3.12 -16.83
C ALA A 83 8.45 3.07 -15.44
N LEU A 84 8.26 4.23 -14.80
CA LEU A 84 7.60 4.33 -13.50
C LEU A 84 6.11 3.99 -13.63
N LEU A 85 5.42 4.56 -14.63
CA LEU A 85 4.01 4.31 -14.89
C LEU A 85 3.75 2.84 -15.23
N VAL A 86 4.47 2.29 -16.21
CA VAL A 86 4.33 0.89 -16.62
C VAL A 86 4.74 -0.05 -15.48
N GLY A 87 5.80 0.26 -14.75
CA GLY A 87 6.24 -0.50 -13.59
C GLY A 87 5.17 -0.58 -12.51
N THR A 88 4.60 0.55 -12.10
CA THR A 88 3.51 0.57 -11.10
C THR A 88 2.29 -0.18 -11.61
N LEU A 89 1.80 0.12 -12.81
CA LEU A 89 0.60 -0.52 -13.37
C LEU A 89 0.76 -2.03 -13.50
N SER A 90 1.89 -2.50 -14.05
CA SER A 90 2.15 -3.93 -14.19
C SER A 90 2.29 -4.64 -12.85
N THR A 91 2.93 -4.01 -11.86
CA THR A 91 3.08 -4.57 -10.51
C THR A 91 1.72 -4.68 -9.81
N THR A 92 0.90 -3.62 -9.88
CA THR A 92 -0.45 -3.61 -9.33
C THR A 92 -1.34 -4.63 -10.02
N PHE A 93 -1.25 -4.74 -11.35
CA PHE A 93 -2.03 -5.72 -12.11
C PHE A 93 -1.69 -7.16 -11.71
N LEU A 94 -0.40 -7.49 -11.63
CA LEU A 94 0.06 -8.81 -11.16
C LEU A 94 -0.39 -9.09 -9.72
N CYS A 95 -0.30 -8.08 -8.84
CA CYS A 95 -0.80 -8.17 -7.47
C CYS A 95 -2.29 -8.53 -7.45
N LEU A 96 -3.13 -7.82 -8.20
CA LEU A 96 -4.57 -8.04 -8.22
C LEU A 96 -4.94 -9.43 -8.76
N ILE A 97 -4.27 -9.90 -9.82
CA ILE A 97 -4.49 -11.24 -10.38
C ILE A 97 -4.28 -12.34 -9.34
N ILE A 98 -3.33 -12.15 -8.41
CA ILE A 98 -3.02 -13.16 -7.39
C ILE A 98 -3.88 -12.93 -6.14
N ALA A 99 -3.91 -11.71 -5.63
CA ALA A 99 -4.48 -11.39 -4.33
C ALA A 99 -6.01 -11.49 -4.31
N VAL A 100 -6.67 -11.08 -5.40
CA VAL A 100 -8.14 -11.08 -5.48
C VAL A 100 -8.71 -12.50 -5.44
N PRO A 101 -8.32 -13.44 -6.32
CA PRO A 101 -8.90 -14.79 -6.27
C PRO A 101 -8.51 -15.55 -5.00
N VAL A 102 -7.28 -15.39 -4.51
CA VAL A 102 -6.82 -16.04 -3.28
C VAL A 102 -7.56 -15.47 -2.06
N GLY A 103 -7.68 -14.15 -1.97
CA GLY A 103 -8.34 -13.46 -0.87
C GLY A 103 -9.85 -13.73 -0.85
N LEU A 104 -10.53 -13.58 -1.98
CA LEU A 104 -11.95 -13.90 -2.08
C LEU A 104 -12.22 -15.39 -1.84
N GLY A 105 -11.40 -16.28 -2.39
CA GLY A 105 -11.54 -17.72 -2.16
C GLY A 105 -11.40 -18.10 -0.69
N ALA A 106 -10.43 -17.51 0.01
CA ALA A 106 -10.27 -17.71 1.45
C ALA A 106 -11.42 -17.10 2.26
N ALA A 107 -11.93 -15.92 1.88
CA ALA A 107 -13.08 -15.29 2.52
C ALA A 107 -14.34 -16.17 2.40
N VAL A 108 -14.65 -16.65 1.19
CA VAL A 108 -15.77 -17.57 0.94
C VAL A 108 -15.64 -18.86 1.76
N TYR A 109 -14.43 -19.41 1.87
CA TYR A 109 -14.21 -20.59 2.71
C TYR A 109 -14.54 -20.31 4.19
N ILE A 110 -14.12 -19.17 4.71
CA ILE A 110 -14.33 -18.81 6.11
C ILE A 110 -15.80 -18.46 6.39
N SER A 111 -16.48 -17.80 5.46
CA SER A 111 -17.87 -17.40 5.62
C SER A 111 -18.82 -18.60 5.53
N GLU A 112 -18.65 -19.47 4.52
CA GLU A 112 -19.61 -20.53 4.19
C GLU A 112 -19.23 -21.92 4.74
N PHE A 113 -17.93 -22.25 4.75
CA PHE A 113 -17.49 -23.63 5.01
C PHE A 113 -16.90 -23.83 6.42
N ALA A 114 -16.24 -22.81 6.98
CA ALA A 114 -15.64 -22.90 8.31
C ALA A 114 -16.72 -22.86 9.42
N LYS A 115 -16.62 -23.79 10.40
CA LYS A 115 -17.59 -23.90 11.51
C LYS A 115 -16.91 -23.82 12.87
N GLY A 116 -17.60 -23.18 13.82
CA GLY A 116 -17.20 -23.09 15.22
C GLY A 116 -15.79 -22.52 15.42
N LYS A 117 -14.95 -23.23 16.18
CA LYS A 117 -13.61 -22.78 16.58
C LYS A 117 -12.66 -22.49 15.40
N VAL A 118 -12.84 -23.16 14.27
CA VAL A 118 -11.98 -22.96 13.09
C VAL A 118 -12.20 -21.58 12.48
N LYS A 119 -13.47 -21.15 12.37
CA LYS A 119 -13.82 -19.82 11.87
C LYS A 119 -13.24 -18.72 12.75
N GLU A 120 -13.46 -18.81 14.07
CA GLU A 120 -12.95 -17.85 15.04
C GLU A 120 -11.41 -17.77 15.02
N THR A 121 -10.73 -18.91 14.90
CA THR A 121 -9.25 -18.93 14.84
C THR A 121 -8.74 -18.30 13.55
N LEU A 122 -9.37 -18.62 12.40
CA LEU A 122 -8.96 -18.06 11.12
C LEU A 122 -9.17 -16.56 11.06
N LYS A 123 -10.30 -16.04 11.57
CA LYS A 123 -10.56 -14.60 11.69
C LYS A 123 -9.43 -13.89 12.44
N VAL A 124 -9.13 -14.36 13.65
CA VAL A 124 -8.04 -13.80 14.47
C VAL A 124 -6.70 -13.86 13.75
N VAL A 125 -6.37 -14.98 13.10
CA VAL A 125 -5.11 -15.10 12.33
C VAL A 125 -5.06 -14.08 11.19
N ILE A 126 -6.14 -13.90 10.44
CA ILE A 126 -6.18 -12.97 9.30
C ILE A 126 -6.10 -11.52 9.76
N GLU A 127 -6.82 -11.16 10.82
CA GLU A 127 -6.74 -9.82 11.43
C GLU A 127 -5.31 -9.52 11.93
N LEU A 128 -4.68 -10.50 12.58
CA LEU A 128 -3.29 -10.37 13.03
C LEU A 128 -2.31 -10.27 11.85
N LEU A 129 -2.53 -11.00 10.76
CA LEU A 129 -1.72 -10.90 9.55
C LEU A 129 -1.89 -9.54 8.85
N ALA A 130 -3.12 -9.01 8.83
CA ALA A 130 -3.44 -7.70 8.27
C ALA A 130 -2.86 -6.55 9.12
N ALA A 131 -2.70 -6.76 10.44
CA ALA A 131 -2.11 -5.79 11.35
C ALA A 131 -0.57 -5.68 11.25
N ILE A 132 0.10 -6.56 10.50
CA ILE A 132 1.55 -6.51 10.33
C ILE A 132 1.94 -5.20 9.63
N PRO A 133 2.87 -4.40 10.19
CA PRO A 133 3.31 -3.16 9.57
C PRO A 133 3.87 -3.38 8.17
N SER A 134 3.52 -2.49 7.24
CA SER A 134 3.92 -2.59 5.83
C SER A 134 5.45 -2.64 5.63
N ILE A 135 6.21 -1.97 6.50
CA ILE A 135 7.68 -1.98 6.47
C ILE A 135 8.28 -3.37 6.71
N VAL A 136 7.63 -4.20 7.54
CA VAL A 136 8.09 -5.57 7.85
C VAL A 136 7.97 -6.43 6.60
N TRP A 137 6.83 -6.33 5.91
CA TRP A 137 6.63 -7.02 4.65
C TRP A 137 7.59 -6.56 3.55
N GLY A 138 7.91 -5.26 3.49
CA GLY A 138 8.94 -4.74 2.60
C GLY A 138 10.32 -5.36 2.87
N PHE A 139 10.72 -5.46 4.13
CA PHE A 139 12.00 -6.08 4.51
C PHE A 139 12.05 -7.58 4.25
N ILE A 140 10.99 -8.33 4.60
CA ILE A 140 10.85 -9.76 4.25
C ILE A 140 10.90 -9.95 2.74
N GLY A 141 10.25 -9.03 2.01
CA GLY A 141 10.26 -8.97 0.56
C GLY A 141 11.67 -8.90 -0.02
N LEU A 142 12.51 -8.03 0.53
CA LEU A 142 13.89 -7.85 0.09
C LEU A 142 14.81 -9.00 0.54
N MET A 143 14.69 -9.46 1.79
CA MET A 143 15.64 -10.39 2.38
C MET A 143 15.33 -11.87 2.15
N VAL A 144 14.05 -12.22 1.96
CA VAL A 144 13.60 -13.61 1.85
C VAL A 144 12.97 -13.86 0.48
N ILE A 145 11.94 -13.09 0.14
CA ILE A 145 11.15 -13.33 -1.08
C ILE A 145 11.98 -13.03 -2.33
N GLY A 146 12.76 -11.94 -2.35
CA GLY A 146 13.65 -11.58 -3.46
C GLY A 146 14.65 -12.70 -3.80
N PRO A 147 15.47 -13.17 -2.85
CA PRO A 147 16.38 -14.29 -3.08
C PRO A 147 15.68 -15.60 -3.44
N LEU A 148 14.51 -15.88 -2.86
CA LEU A 148 13.73 -17.08 -3.14
C LEU A 148 13.17 -17.08 -4.57
N ILE A 149 12.61 -15.95 -5.01
CA ILE A 149 12.15 -15.78 -6.40
C ILE A 149 13.36 -15.88 -7.33
N LYS A 150 14.47 -15.25 -7.00
CA LYS A 150 15.68 -15.39 -7.81
C LYS A 150 16.10 -16.85 -7.92
N SER A 151 16.15 -17.62 -6.83
CA SER A 151 16.58 -19.03 -6.89
C SER A 151 15.62 -19.93 -7.65
N ILE A 152 14.30 -19.78 -7.45
CA ILE A 152 13.28 -20.56 -8.15
C ILE A 152 13.30 -20.26 -9.66
N PHE A 153 13.47 -18.98 -10.03
CA PHE A 153 13.31 -18.54 -11.42
C PHE A 153 14.63 -18.47 -12.22
N THR A 154 15.80 -18.45 -11.58
CA THR A 154 17.11 -18.58 -12.26
C THR A 154 17.62 -20.02 -12.38
N ALA A 155 16.98 -20.99 -11.74
CA ALA A 155 17.40 -22.40 -11.77
C ALA A 155 17.04 -23.16 -13.06
N ALA A 156 16.37 -22.55 -14.03
CA ALA A 156 16.08 -23.16 -15.34
C ALA A 156 16.62 -22.34 -16.53
N PRO A 157 17.95 -22.22 -16.71
CA PRO A 157 18.53 -21.64 -17.92
C PRO A 157 18.13 -22.50 -19.14
N GLY A 158 17.41 -21.91 -20.11
CA GLY A 158 17.09 -22.56 -21.39
C GLY A 158 15.65 -23.07 -21.58
N SER A 159 14.74 -22.87 -20.63
CA SER A 159 13.30 -23.12 -20.84
C SER A 159 12.61 -21.90 -21.44
N TRP A 160 11.57 -22.08 -22.28
CA TRP A 160 10.77 -20.96 -22.81
C TRP A 160 10.21 -20.07 -21.69
N TRP A 161 9.90 -20.67 -20.55
CA TRP A 161 9.49 -20.00 -19.32
C TRP A 161 10.60 -19.12 -18.72
N GLY A 162 11.82 -19.62 -18.69
CA GLY A 162 13.00 -18.86 -18.27
C GLY A 162 13.28 -17.65 -19.15
N HIS A 163 13.04 -17.74 -20.46
CA HIS A 163 13.19 -16.59 -21.37
C HIS A 163 12.09 -15.54 -21.17
N VAL A 164 10.83 -15.94 -21.02
CA VAL A 164 9.71 -15.02 -20.72
C VAL A 164 9.95 -14.26 -19.41
N MET A 165 10.47 -14.93 -18.39
CA MET A 165 10.75 -14.30 -17.09
C MET A 165 12.08 -13.53 -17.06
N LEU A 166 13.05 -13.91 -17.90
CA LEU A 166 14.26 -13.13 -18.16
C LEU A 166 13.91 -11.83 -18.90
N THR A 167 12.99 -11.86 -19.87
CA THR A 167 12.49 -10.62 -20.51
C THR A 167 11.75 -9.70 -19.53
N LEU A 168 11.07 -10.26 -18.51
CA LEU A 168 10.51 -9.47 -17.41
C LEU A 168 11.59 -8.97 -16.42
N HIS A 169 12.73 -9.66 -16.30
CA HIS A 169 13.92 -9.18 -15.60
C HIS A 169 14.70 -8.09 -16.37
N LEU A 170 14.61 -8.04 -17.70
CA LEU A 170 15.44 -7.20 -18.58
C LEU A 170 14.89 -5.79 -18.87
N ALA A 171 13.75 -5.37 -18.32
CA ALA A 171 13.36 -3.95 -18.36
C ALA A 171 14.34 -3.01 -17.59
N SER A 172 15.42 -3.56 -17.06
CA SER A 172 16.32 -2.93 -16.10
C SER A 172 17.79 -2.84 -16.51
N ALA A 173 18.20 -3.53 -17.58
CA ALA A 173 19.60 -3.54 -17.98
C ALA A 173 20.02 -2.19 -18.60
N ASP A 174 19.08 -1.46 -19.23
CA ASP A 174 19.40 -0.27 -20.03
C ASP A 174 18.73 1.04 -19.56
N THR A 175 17.94 1.02 -18.48
CA THR A 175 17.12 2.18 -18.07
C THR A 175 17.79 3.15 -17.09
N GLY A 176 18.98 2.82 -16.56
CA GLY A 176 19.68 3.67 -15.58
C GLY A 176 18.95 3.84 -14.24
N ALA A 177 17.80 3.18 -14.07
CA ALA A 177 17.07 3.11 -12.82
C ALA A 177 17.80 2.13 -11.89
N ALA A 178 18.34 2.65 -10.79
CA ALA A 178 18.90 1.82 -9.73
C ALA A 178 17.82 0.83 -9.24
N GLN A 179 18.02 -0.46 -9.53
CA GLN A 179 17.18 -1.62 -9.16
C GLN A 179 15.95 -1.90 -10.05
N GLY A 180 16.15 -2.41 -11.27
CA GLY A 180 15.05 -3.02 -12.04
C GLY A 180 14.96 -4.56 -11.93
N THR A 181 15.16 -5.12 -10.74
CA THR A 181 15.09 -6.59 -10.54
C THR A 181 13.71 -7.15 -10.18
N ASN A 182 12.63 -6.37 -10.00
CA ASN A 182 11.57 -6.84 -9.08
C ASN A 182 10.11 -6.56 -9.49
N LEU A 183 9.70 -6.60 -10.77
CA LEU A 183 8.26 -6.60 -11.09
C LEU A 183 7.55 -7.80 -10.43
N LEU A 184 8.09 -8.99 -10.63
CA LEU A 184 7.58 -10.23 -10.06
C LEU A 184 7.67 -10.20 -8.53
N THR A 185 8.85 -9.87 -8.01
CA THR A 185 9.10 -9.78 -6.57
C THR A 185 8.17 -8.76 -5.90
N GLY A 186 8.07 -7.55 -6.44
CA GLY A 186 7.18 -6.49 -5.95
C GLY A 186 5.71 -6.89 -6.05
N GLY A 187 5.28 -7.48 -7.17
CA GLY A 187 3.90 -7.92 -7.36
C GLY A 187 3.51 -9.03 -6.39
N VAL A 188 4.39 -10.00 -6.15
CA VAL A 188 4.16 -11.09 -5.18
C VAL A 188 4.14 -10.56 -3.75
N ILE A 189 5.05 -9.66 -3.38
CA ILE A 189 5.06 -9.04 -2.04
C ILE A 189 3.77 -8.27 -1.82
N LEU A 190 3.38 -7.41 -2.77
CA LEU A 190 2.13 -6.67 -2.69
C LEU A 190 0.93 -7.62 -2.59
N ALA A 191 0.91 -8.68 -3.39
CA ALA A 191 -0.17 -9.66 -3.33
C ALA A 191 -0.27 -10.29 -1.93
N LEU A 192 0.87 -10.71 -1.38
CA LEU A 192 0.94 -11.33 -0.07
C LEU A 192 0.46 -10.39 1.04
N MET A 193 0.78 -9.09 0.94
CA MET A 193 0.29 -8.06 1.87
C MET A 193 -1.21 -7.77 1.70
N SER A 194 -1.70 -7.78 0.47
CA SER A 194 -3.10 -7.48 0.16
C SER A 194 -4.05 -8.62 0.50
N VAL A 195 -3.61 -9.88 0.45
CA VAL A 195 -4.48 -11.05 0.72
C VAL A 195 -5.16 -10.95 2.09
N PRO A 196 -4.46 -10.79 3.24
CA PRO A 196 -5.13 -10.71 4.54
C PRO A 196 -6.13 -9.56 4.63
N VAL A 197 -5.80 -8.41 4.02
CA VAL A 197 -6.70 -7.24 3.98
C VAL A 197 -7.95 -7.53 3.16
N ILE A 198 -7.81 -8.15 1.98
CA ILE A 198 -8.94 -8.55 1.14
C ILE A 198 -9.82 -9.56 1.88
N VAL A 199 -9.22 -10.55 2.54
CA VAL A 199 -9.98 -11.57 3.28
C VAL A 199 -10.76 -10.93 4.43
N SER A 200 -10.11 -10.09 5.24
CA SER A 200 -10.75 -9.39 6.35
C SER A 200 -11.92 -8.52 5.88
N LEU A 201 -11.71 -7.69 4.86
CA LEU A 201 -12.76 -6.82 4.32
C LEU A 201 -13.90 -7.60 3.68
N SER A 202 -13.63 -8.73 3.04
CA SER A 202 -14.64 -9.51 2.31
C SER A 202 -15.42 -10.47 3.20
N GLU A 203 -14.87 -10.87 4.34
CA GLU A 203 -15.60 -11.71 5.31
C GLU A 203 -16.47 -10.88 6.27
N ASP A 204 -16.12 -9.61 6.48
CA ASP A 204 -16.91 -8.63 7.24
C ASP A 204 -18.09 -8.05 6.43
N ALA A 205 -18.07 -8.20 5.10
CA ALA A 205 -19.06 -7.66 4.16
C ALA A 205 -20.28 -8.58 3.99
#